data_AF-A0A9Q1RCU6-F1
#
_entry.id   AF-A0A9Q1RCU6-F1
#
_cell.length_a   1.000
_cell.length_b   1.000
_cell.length_c   1.000
_cell.angle_alpha   90.00
_cell.angle_beta   90.00
_cell.angle_gamma   90.00
#
_symmetry.space_group_name_H-M   'P 1'
#
loop_
_entity.id
_entity.type
_entity.pdbx_description
1 polymer ?
#
loop_
_entity_poly.entity_id
_entity_poly.type
_entity_poly.pdbx_seq_one_letter_code
_entity_poly.pdbx_strand_id
1 'polypeptide(L)'
;MIDFHKSHGGEASIMVTKVDEPSKYGVVVMEEATGRVEKFVEKPKVFVCNKINAGIYLLNPSVLDRIQLRPTSIEKEVFPSIAAEKKLHAMVLPGFWMDIVQRRDYITGLRLYLDSLRKRSSPDLAVGPHILGNVLIDESAVIGDGRSYWPWMRY
;
A
#
# COMPACT_ATOMS: atom_id res chain seq x y z
N MET A 1 -5.08 7.38 -9.56
CA MET A 1 -6.24 6.56 -9.17
C MET A 1 -7.55 7.12 -9.70
N ILE A 2 -7.86 8.42 -9.49
CA ILE A 2 -9.11 9.02 -10.00
C ILE A 2 -9.22 8.85 -11.53
N ASP A 3 -8.18 9.24 -12.28
CA ASP A 3 -8.21 9.12 -13.75
C ASP A 3 -8.31 7.67 -14.21
N PHE A 4 -7.60 6.76 -13.54
CA PHE A 4 -7.70 5.33 -13.77
C PHE A 4 -9.14 4.83 -13.58
N HIS A 5 -9.81 5.20 -12.50
CA HIS A 5 -11.20 4.79 -12.25
C HIS A 5 -12.16 5.35 -13.31
N LYS A 6 -11.99 6.62 -13.68
CA LYS A 6 -12.79 7.27 -14.74
C LYS A 6 -12.60 6.61 -16.11
N SER A 7 -11.37 6.19 -16.45
CA SER A 7 -11.07 5.61 -17.76
C SER A 7 -11.53 4.15 -17.90
N HIS A 8 -11.60 3.39 -16.80
CA HIS A 8 -12.01 1.99 -16.81
C HIS A 8 -13.50 1.79 -16.49
N GLY A 9 -14.11 2.75 -15.79
CA GLY A 9 -15.48 2.65 -15.32
C GLY A 9 -15.68 1.51 -14.32
N GLY A 10 -16.86 0.91 -14.34
CA GLY A 10 -17.28 -0.08 -13.34
C GLY A 10 -17.74 0.59 -12.05
N GLU A 11 -17.71 -0.16 -10.94
CA GLU A 11 -18.23 0.29 -9.65
C GLU A 11 -17.13 0.56 -8.63
N ALA A 12 -15.96 -0.05 -8.82
CA ALA A 12 -14.85 0.09 -7.88
C ALA A 12 -13.48 -0.03 -8.57
N SER A 13 -12.53 0.76 -8.08
CA SER A 13 -11.11 0.57 -8.34
C SER A 13 -10.37 0.40 -7.01
N ILE A 14 -9.50 -0.60 -6.93
CA ILE A 14 -8.69 -0.89 -5.73
C ILE A 14 -7.20 -0.76 -6.06
N MET A 15 -6.38 -0.36 -5.08
CA MET A 15 -4.94 -0.44 -5.24
C MET A 15 -4.43 -1.81 -4.80
N VAL A 16 -3.45 -2.31 -5.54
CA VAL A 16 -2.74 -3.53 -5.21
C VAL A 16 -1.25 -3.28 -5.06
N THR A 17 -0.59 -4.06 -4.22
CA THR A 17 0.87 -4.07 -4.10
C THR A 17 1.40 -5.49 -4.17
N LYS A 18 2.68 -5.63 -4.53
CA LYS A 18 3.35 -6.94 -4.58
C LYS A 18 4.05 -7.21 -3.26
N VAL A 19 3.79 -8.38 -2.68
CA VAL A 19 4.48 -8.87 -1.48
C VAL A 19 4.99 -10.29 -1.68
N ASP A 20 6.01 -10.68 -0.91
CA ASP A 20 6.56 -12.04 -0.97
C ASP A 20 5.66 -13.06 -0.26
N GLU A 21 5.02 -12.65 0.84
CA GLU A 21 4.17 -13.51 1.68
C GLU A 21 2.70 -13.05 1.66
N PRO A 22 1.89 -13.46 0.67
CA PRO A 22 0.53 -12.96 0.48
C PRO A 22 -0.54 -13.63 1.38
N SER A 23 -0.21 -14.71 2.10
CA SER A 23 -1.17 -15.55 2.84
C SER A 23 -1.98 -14.81 3.91
N LYS A 24 -1.47 -13.67 4.40
CA LYS A 24 -2.11 -12.84 5.43
C LYS A 24 -3.13 -11.84 4.86
N TYR A 25 -3.19 -11.69 3.54
CA TYR A 25 -3.90 -10.60 2.87
C TYR A 25 -4.94 -11.10 1.87
N GLY A 26 -5.77 -10.19 1.38
CA GLY A 26 -6.61 -10.43 0.21
C GLY A 26 -5.79 -10.40 -1.07
N VAL A 27 -5.81 -11.50 -1.82
CA VAL A 27 -5.09 -11.64 -3.08
C VAL A 27 -5.98 -11.26 -4.26
N VAL A 28 -5.41 -10.54 -5.21
CA VAL A 28 -6.11 -9.99 -6.36
C VAL A 28 -5.50 -10.53 -7.64
N VAL A 29 -6.27 -11.35 -8.37
CA VAL A 29 -5.95 -11.80 -9.71
C VAL A 29 -6.55 -10.81 -10.69
N MET A 30 -5.71 -10.19 -11.52
CA MET A 30 -6.11 -9.17 -12.47
C MET A 30 -5.41 -9.36 -13.82
N GLU A 31 -6.07 -8.90 -14.87
CA GLU A 31 -5.49 -8.78 -16.20
C GLU A 31 -4.55 -7.56 -16.26
N GLU A 32 -3.26 -7.76 -16.54
CA GLU A 32 -2.27 -6.67 -16.50
C GLU A 32 -2.55 -5.56 -17.52
N ALA A 33 -3.06 -5.92 -18.71
CA ALA A 33 -3.29 -4.98 -19.81
C ALA A 33 -4.44 -4.00 -19.51
N THR A 34 -5.46 -4.44 -18.77
CA THR A 34 -6.70 -3.69 -18.54
C THR A 34 -6.91 -3.30 -17.09
N GLY A 35 -6.14 -3.86 -16.15
CA GLY A 35 -6.41 -3.71 -14.73
C GLY A 35 -7.66 -4.46 -14.24
N ARG A 36 -8.39 -5.18 -15.09
CA ARG A 36 -9.65 -5.80 -14.70
C ARG A 36 -9.42 -6.95 -13.72
N VAL A 37 -10.13 -6.95 -12.59
CA VAL A 37 -10.01 -8.01 -11.58
C VAL A 37 -10.83 -9.21 -12.01
N GLU A 38 -10.16 -10.36 -12.16
CA GLU A 38 -10.80 -11.65 -12.44
C GLU A 38 -11.28 -12.31 -11.16
N LYS A 39 -10.49 -12.20 -10.08
CA LYS A 39 -10.78 -12.85 -8.81
C LYS A 39 -10.18 -12.08 -7.64
N PHE A 40 -10.98 -11.92 -6.60
CA PHE A 40 -10.54 -11.46 -5.29
C PHE A 40 -10.66 -12.63 -4.29
N VAL A 41 -9.60 -12.93 -3.54
CA VAL A 41 -9.57 -14.04 -2.57
C VAL A 41 -8.99 -13.57 -1.25
N GLU A 42 -9.83 -13.45 -0.23
CA GLU A 42 -9.39 -13.06 1.12
C GLU A 42 -8.64 -14.20 1.82
N LYS A 43 -7.38 -13.96 2.23
CA LYS A 43 -6.52 -14.87 3.01
C LYS A 43 -6.49 -16.30 2.43
N PRO A 44 -5.92 -16.48 1.22
CA PRO A 44 -5.97 -17.75 0.54
C PRO A 44 -5.16 -18.83 1.29
N LYS A 45 -5.68 -20.06 1.32
CA LYS A 45 -5.01 -21.22 1.94
C LYS A 45 -3.89 -21.80 1.08
N VAL A 46 -3.95 -21.55 -0.23
CA VAL A 46 -2.98 -22.01 -1.24
C VAL A 46 -2.48 -20.77 -1.96
N PHE A 47 -1.21 -20.77 -2.36
CA PHE A 47 -0.63 -19.70 -3.14
C PHE A 47 -1.44 -19.45 -4.43
N VAL A 48 -1.77 -18.19 -4.70
CA VAL A 48 -2.48 -17.76 -5.93
C VAL A 48 -1.60 -16.79 -6.73
N CYS A 49 -1.28 -15.63 -6.15
CA CYS A 49 -0.33 -14.67 -6.72
C CYS A 49 0.19 -13.73 -5.61
N ASN A 50 1.15 -12.88 -5.97
CA ASN A 50 1.82 -11.96 -5.03
C ASN A 50 1.14 -10.59 -4.95
N LYS A 51 0.10 -10.33 -5.75
CA LYS A 51 -0.61 -9.05 -5.73
C LYS A 51 -1.68 -9.09 -4.66
N ILE A 52 -1.49 -8.26 -3.64
CA ILE A 52 -2.41 -8.15 -2.52
C ILE A 52 -3.16 -6.83 -2.57
N ASN A 53 -4.34 -6.83 -1.97
CA ASN A 53 -5.09 -5.64 -1.65
C ASN A 53 -4.28 -4.71 -0.74
N ALA A 54 -4.08 -3.46 -1.17
CA ALA A 54 -3.35 -2.44 -0.43
C ALA A 54 -4.23 -1.62 0.54
N GLY A 55 -5.54 -1.88 0.60
CA GLY A 55 -6.47 -1.18 1.49
C GLY A 55 -6.85 0.23 1.04
N ILE A 56 -6.63 0.58 -0.24
CA ILE A 56 -6.96 1.88 -0.81
C ILE A 56 -7.95 1.67 -1.95
N TYR A 57 -9.12 2.32 -1.85
CA TYR A 57 -10.26 2.09 -2.74
C TYR A 57 -10.85 3.40 -3.24
N LEU A 58 -11.36 3.37 -4.46
CA LEU A 58 -12.23 4.39 -5.02
C LEU A 58 -13.51 3.68 -5.47
N LEU A 59 -14.62 4.00 -4.80
CA LEU A 59 -15.90 3.31 -4.94
C LEU A 59 -16.95 4.29 -5.46
N ASN A 60 -17.74 3.86 -6.43
CA ASN A 60 -18.95 4.58 -6.80
C ASN A 60 -20.01 4.43 -5.70
N PRO A 61 -20.89 5.44 -5.51
CA PRO A 61 -21.95 5.37 -4.50
C PRO A 61 -22.85 4.13 -4.63
N SER A 62 -23.04 3.59 -5.84
CA SER A 62 -23.81 2.36 -6.10
C SER A 62 -23.27 1.13 -5.37
N VAL A 63 -22.01 1.14 -4.92
CA VAL A 63 -21.45 0.05 -4.09
C VAL A 63 -22.17 -0.04 -2.75
N LEU A 64 -22.72 1.07 -2.24
CA LEU A 64 -23.49 1.08 -0.99
C LEU A 64 -24.76 0.21 -1.09
N ASP A 65 -25.37 0.11 -2.27
CA ASP A 65 -26.56 -0.73 -2.50
C ASP A 65 -26.25 -2.24 -2.37
N ARG A 66 -24.96 -2.61 -2.42
CA ARG A 66 -24.50 -3.99 -2.21
C ARG A 66 -24.30 -4.33 -0.73
N ILE A 67 -24.29 -3.33 0.15
CA ILE A 67 -24.02 -3.51 1.57
C ILE A 67 -25.36 -3.70 2.29
N GLN A 68 -25.57 -4.89 2.84
CA GLN A 68 -26.76 -5.19 3.62
C GLN A 68 -26.70 -4.48 4.99
N LEU A 69 -27.85 -4.25 5.62
CA LEU A 69 -27.97 -3.70 6.98
C LEU A 69 -27.60 -4.73 8.05
N ARG A 70 -26.41 -5.33 7.91
CA ARG A 70 -25.77 -6.27 8.83
C ARG A 70 -24.25 -6.12 8.70
N PRO A 71 -23.47 -6.64 9.66
CA PRO A 71 -22.03 -6.77 9.49
C PRO A 71 -21.70 -7.45 8.15
N THR A 72 -20.95 -6.74 7.32
CA THR A 72 -20.59 -7.14 5.95
C THR A 72 -19.10 -6.88 5.74
N SER A 73 -18.38 -7.86 5.21
CA SER A 73 -16.98 -7.65 4.80
C SER A 73 -16.94 -7.29 3.32
N ILE A 74 -16.39 -6.12 3.01
CA ILE A 74 -16.25 -5.67 1.63
C ILE A 74 -15.35 -6.62 0.84
N GLU A 75 -14.30 -7.15 1.46
CA GLU A 75 -13.31 -8.05 0.86
C GLU A 75 -13.86 -9.45 0.58
N LYS A 76 -14.75 -9.95 1.44
CA LYS A 76 -15.31 -11.31 1.31
C LYS A 76 -16.61 -11.36 0.53
N GLU A 77 -17.39 -10.28 0.53
CA GLU A 77 -18.76 -10.29 0.01
C GLU A 77 -18.92 -9.34 -1.17
N VAL A 78 -18.44 -8.10 -1.06
CA VAL A 78 -18.72 -7.04 -2.04
C VAL A 78 -17.74 -7.09 -3.22
N PHE A 79 -16.43 -7.08 -2.99
CA PHE A 79 -15.43 -7.13 -4.06
C PHE A 79 -15.53 -8.40 -4.90
N PRO A 80 -15.71 -9.61 -4.35
CA PRO A 80 -15.93 -10.80 -5.16
C PRO A 80 -17.17 -10.68 -6.05
N SER A 81 -18.26 -10.08 -5.55
CA SER A 81 -19.48 -9.83 -6.34
C SER A 81 -19.24 -8.82 -7.47
N ILE A 82 -18.58 -7.70 -7.20
CA ILE A 82 -18.25 -6.69 -8.22
C ILE A 82 -17.28 -7.26 -9.28
N ALA A 83 -16.31 -8.08 -8.85
CA ALA A 83 -15.38 -8.76 -9.74
C ALA A 83 -16.08 -9.76 -10.67
N ALA A 84 -17.01 -10.55 -10.14
CA ALA A 84 -17.81 -11.48 -10.94
C ALA A 84 -18.63 -10.77 -12.04
N GLU A 85 -19.07 -9.54 -11.77
CA GLU A 85 -19.74 -8.67 -12.74
C GLU A 85 -18.78 -7.91 -13.68
N LYS A 86 -17.46 -8.12 -13.58
CA LYS A 86 -16.42 -7.43 -14.35
C LYS A 86 -16.41 -5.91 -14.14
N LYS A 87 -16.84 -5.44 -12.96
CA LYS A 87 -16.93 -4.02 -12.60
C LYS A 87 -15.87 -3.58 -11.60
N LEU A 88 -14.93 -4.47 -11.26
CA LEU A 88 -13.83 -4.22 -10.34
C LEU A 88 -12.52 -4.11 -11.13
N HIS A 89 -11.79 -3.03 -10.92
CA HIS A 89 -10.47 -2.82 -11.50
C HIS A 89 -9.42 -2.66 -10.40
N ALA A 90 -8.19 -3.07 -10.68
CA ALA A 90 -7.05 -2.96 -9.80
C ALA A 90 -5.93 -2.17 -10.48
N MET A 91 -5.36 -1.24 -9.73
CA MET A 91 -4.20 -0.45 -10.14
C MET A 91 -3.04 -0.79 -9.22
N VAL A 92 -1.85 -1.03 -9.77
CA VAL A 92 -0.65 -1.20 -8.95
C VAL A 92 -0.33 0.13 -8.26
N LEU A 93 -0.18 0.08 -6.94
CA LEU A 93 0.18 1.23 -6.11
C LEU A 93 1.55 1.75 -6.55
N PRO A 94 1.66 3.03 -6.97
CA PRO A 94 2.96 3.62 -7.24
C PRO A 94 3.68 3.93 -5.92
N GLY A 95 4.94 3.51 -5.83
CA GLY A 95 5.77 3.75 -4.64
C GLY A 95 5.86 2.54 -3.73
N PHE A 96 5.75 2.76 -2.43
CA PHE A 96 5.90 1.73 -1.41
C PHE A 96 4.62 1.59 -0.58
N TRP A 97 4.48 0.43 0.05
CA TRP A 97 3.36 0.12 0.92
C TRP A 97 3.87 -0.70 2.12
N MET A 98 3.29 -0.46 3.29
CA MET A 98 3.57 -1.24 4.49
C MET A 98 2.31 -1.33 5.35
N ASP A 99 1.96 -2.54 5.73
CA ASP A 99 0.96 -2.80 6.77
C ASP A 99 1.63 -2.70 8.15
N ILE A 100 1.27 -1.68 8.93
CA ILE A 100 1.87 -1.41 10.24
C ILE A 100 0.94 -1.93 11.33
N VAL A 101 1.13 -3.19 11.73
CA VAL A 101 0.33 -3.85 12.78
C VAL A 101 1.13 -4.03 14.07
N GLN A 102 2.42 -4.34 13.95
CA GLN A 102 3.33 -4.58 15.07
C GLN A 102 4.38 -3.46 15.17
N ARG A 103 4.97 -3.31 16.36
CA ARG A 103 6.07 -2.34 16.59
C ARG A 103 7.24 -2.49 15.60
N ARG A 104 7.54 -3.72 15.19
CA ARG A 104 8.61 -3.99 14.21
C ARG A 104 8.27 -3.45 12.83
N ASP A 105 6.99 -3.44 12.46
CA ASP A 105 6.53 -2.97 11.15
C ASP A 105 6.72 -1.47 11.01
N TYR A 106 6.58 -0.72 12.11
CA TYR A 106 6.83 0.72 12.12
C TYR A 106 8.25 1.07 11.69
N ILE A 107 9.25 0.35 12.21
CA ILE A 107 10.67 0.54 11.84
C ILE A 107 10.86 0.26 10.35
N THR A 108 10.27 -0.82 9.84
CA THR A 108 10.34 -1.19 8.42
C THR A 108 9.65 -0.14 7.55
N GLY A 109 8.46 0.32 7.92
CA GLY A 109 7.72 1.36 7.21
C GLY A 109 8.49 2.69 7.15
N LEU A 110 9.12 3.08 8.27
CA LEU A 110 9.97 4.27 8.30
C LEU A 110 11.21 4.13 7.40
N ARG A 111 11.82 2.94 7.31
CA ARG A 111 12.90 2.69 6.32
C ARG A 111 12.41 2.87 4.89
N LEU A 112 11.27 2.28 4.54
CA LEU A 112 10.68 2.42 3.22
C LEU A 112 10.39 3.89 2.88
N TYR A 113 9.89 4.66 3.86
CA TYR A 113 9.66 6.09 3.70
C TYR A 113 10.96 6.85 3.44
N LEU A 114 11.98 6.65 4.28
CA LEU A 114 13.28 7.30 4.12
C LEU A 114 13.96 6.93 2.79
N ASP A 115 13.87 5.66 2.37
CA ASP A 115 14.33 5.22 1.05
C ASP A 115 13.55 5.90 -0.09
N SER A 116 12.24 6.13 0.09
CA SER A 116 11.43 6.85 -0.89
C SER A 116 11.85 8.32 -1.03
N LEU A 117 12.26 8.98 0.07
CA LEU A 117 12.78 10.34 0.04
C LEU A 117 14.12 10.39 -0.69
N ARG A 118 14.99 9.40 -0.45
CA ARG A 118 16.28 9.32 -1.14
C ARG A 118 16.09 9.13 -2.65
N LYS A 119 15.20 8.23 -3.06
CA LYS A 119 14.90 7.97 -4.48
C LYS A 119 14.34 9.21 -5.20
N ARG A 120 13.70 10.11 -4.47
CA ARG A 120 13.18 11.39 -4.98
C ARG A 120 14.17 12.54 -4.84
N SER A 121 15.38 12.29 -4.34
CA SER A 121 16.37 13.33 -4.03
C SER A 121 15.78 14.45 -3.16
N SER A 122 14.98 14.09 -2.14
CA SER A 122 14.31 15.07 -1.28
C SER A 122 15.33 15.95 -0.55
N PRO A 123 15.14 17.28 -0.51
CA PRO A 123 16.00 18.19 0.26
C PRO A 123 15.87 17.97 1.78
N ASP A 124 14.80 17.30 2.23
CA ASP A 124 14.57 17.02 3.66
C ASP A 124 15.60 16.06 4.25
N LEU A 125 16.24 15.22 3.41
CA LEU A 125 17.26 14.32 3.91
C LEU A 125 18.50 15.09 4.32
N ALA A 126 18.90 14.91 5.57
CA ALA A 126 20.10 15.54 6.10
C ALA A 126 21.33 15.09 5.32
N VAL A 127 22.22 16.05 5.07
CA VAL A 127 23.52 15.84 4.42
C VAL A 127 24.62 16.44 5.28
N GLY A 128 25.77 15.77 5.35
CA GLY A 128 26.90 16.28 6.11
C GLY A 128 27.92 15.19 6.45
N PRO A 129 29.12 15.59 6.91
CA PRO A 129 30.24 14.67 7.18
C PRO A 129 29.92 13.63 8.27
N HIS A 130 28.93 13.89 9.12
CA HIS A 130 28.51 13.01 10.21
C HIS A 130 27.16 12.34 9.96
N ILE A 131 26.56 12.53 8.79
CA ILE A 131 25.28 11.92 8.41
C ILE A 131 25.53 10.64 7.63
N LEU A 132 24.82 9.61 8.02
CA LEU A 132 25.23 8.25 7.78
C LEU A 132 23.95 7.46 7.45
N GLY A 133 23.69 7.23 6.15
CA GLY A 133 22.43 6.65 5.66
C GLY A 133 21.32 7.69 5.41
N ASN A 134 20.06 7.26 5.36
CA ASN A 134 18.93 8.15 5.08
C ASN A 134 18.39 8.72 6.39
N VAL A 135 18.78 9.94 6.74
CA VAL A 135 18.43 10.57 8.03
C VAL A 135 17.54 11.78 7.78
N LEU A 136 16.47 11.88 8.55
CA LEU A 136 15.70 13.12 8.71
C LEU A 136 16.11 13.75 10.04
N ILE A 137 16.39 15.05 10.02
CA ILE A 137 16.64 15.84 11.22
C ILE A 137 15.58 16.92 11.25
N ASP A 138 14.81 16.95 12.34
CA ASP A 138 13.83 18.00 12.55
C ASP A 138 14.54 19.35 12.75
N GLU A 139 13.96 20.44 12.26
CA GLU A 139 14.55 21.78 12.37
C GLU A 139 14.78 22.22 13.82
N SER A 140 14.01 21.70 14.77
CA SER A 140 14.18 21.98 16.20
C SER A 140 15.31 21.18 16.87
N ALA A 141 15.91 20.22 16.17
CA ALA A 141 16.94 19.36 16.73
C ALA A 141 18.28 20.10 16.87
N VAL A 142 18.84 20.08 18.08
CA VAL A 142 20.20 20.58 18.32
C VAL A 142 21.20 19.46 18.09
N ILE A 143 22.09 19.65 17.11
CA ILE A 143 23.16 18.72 16.76
C ILE A 143 24.42 19.12 17.55
N GLY A 144 24.97 18.18 18.34
CA GLY A 144 26.20 18.40 19.08
C GLY A 144 27.43 17.98 18.27
N ASP A 145 28.52 18.74 18.39
CA ASP A 145 29.77 18.47 17.67
C ASP A 145 30.34 17.07 17.96
N GLY A 146 30.87 16.43 16.91
CA GLY A 146 31.57 15.15 16.99
C GLY A 146 30.68 13.90 17.06
N ARG A 147 29.35 14.01 16.92
CA ARG A 147 28.43 12.86 16.91
C ARG A 147 28.05 12.44 15.50
N SER A 148 28.08 11.14 15.23
CA SER A 148 27.57 10.56 13.98
C SER A 148 26.09 10.20 14.11
N TYR A 149 25.32 10.50 13.07
CA TYR A 149 23.87 10.32 13.04
C TYR A 149 23.51 9.26 12.00
N TRP A 150 23.01 8.13 12.47
CA TRP A 150 22.49 7.03 11.66
C TRP A 150 20.96 6.94 11.90
N PRO A 151 20.14 6.36 10.99
CA PRO A 151 18.69 6.36 11.13
C PRO A 151 18.17 5.58 12.34
N TRP A 152 19.05 4.87 13.07
CA TRP A 152 18.74 4.12 14.29
C TRP A 152 19.92 4.20 15.26
N MET A 153 19.76 4.87 16.40
CA MET A 153 20.59 4.62 17.59
C MET A 153 20.08 3.35 18.26
N ARG A 154 20.82 2.24 18.13
CA ARG A 154 20.74 1.17 19.14
C ARG A 154 21.52 1.67 20.34
N TYR A 155 20.81 1.94 21.44
CA TYR A 155 21.41 1.98 22.77
C TYR A 155 21.62 0.55 23.26
#